data_AF-A0A2M9Q5E1-F1
#
_entry.id   AF-A0A2M9Q5E1-F1
#
_cell.length_a   1.000
_cell.length_b   1.000
_cell.length_c   1.000
_cell.angle_alpha   90.00
_cell.angle_beta   90.00
_cell.angle_gamma   90.00
#
_symmetry.space_group_name_H-M   'P 1'
#
loop_
_entity.id
_entity.type
_entity.pdbx_description
1 polymer ?
#
loop_
_entity_poly.entity_id
_entity_poly.type
_entity_poly.pdbx_seq_one_letter_code
_entity_poly.pdbx_strand_id
1 'polypeptide(L)'
;SDNDVILTNYGGYMAEMFPLEKDRDVVVTPGGPEVTKEETLHVKDVQHESIISGTVTSGPGGPIFVVSDALFEKLATYSSASEWHKQTSIKIKNKSDLGQAEKLYIQLNEENYSNFIQSYEEARKGNIETLGITIFTAAFLGLAFLMTTGSILYFKQMSEAEEERGSYTILRKIGFAEKDIMKGIYMKQTFNFGVPLIIGLLHSYFAVKSGWFLFGSELTAPLWIAMCCYIALYAIFAVLSVGYYKKVIRESL
;
A
#
# COMPACT_ATOMS: atom_id res chain seq x y z
N SER A 1 21.62 -31.18 12.72
CA SER A 1 22.88 -30.92 13.43
C SER A 1 22.62 -30.02 14.62
N ASP A 2 23.53 -29.93 15.60
CA ASP A 2 23.36 -29.06 16.77
C ASP A 2 23.30 -27.56 16.39
N ASN A 3 23.83 -27.20 15.22
CA ASN A 3 23.81 -25.86 14.65
C ASN A 3 22.68 -25.61 13.62
N ASP A 4 21.72 -26.53 13.49
CA ASP A 4 20.56 -26.29 12.62
C ASP A 4 19.63 -25.26 13.26
N VAL A 5 19.18 -24.28 12.48
CA VAL A 5 18.29 -23.21 12.94
C VAL A 5 17.10 -23.03 12.01
N ILE A 6 15.98 -22.60 12.59
CA ILE A 6 14.81 -22.14 11.83
C ILE A 6 14.74 -20.63 11.97
N LEU A 7 14.72 -19.92 10.84
CA LEU A 7 14.50 -18.48 10.83
C LEU A 7 13.00 -18.21 10.85
N THR A 8 12.56 -17.30 11.71
CA THR A 8 11.17 -16.86 11.82
C THR A 8 11.12 -15.34 11.79
N ASN A 9 9.93 -14.74 11.67
CA ASN A 9 9.78 -13.27 11.59
C ASN A 9 10.54 -12.64 10.41
N TYR A 10 10.69 -13.38 9.31
CA TYR A 10 11.49 -12.96 8.16
C TYR A 10 10.63 -12.91 6.88
N GLY A 11 9.98 -11.77 6.67
CA GLY A 11 9.05 -11.56 5.54
C GLY A 11 8.99 -10.10 5.08
N GLY A 12 8.19 -9.83 4.05
CA GLY A 12 8.02 -8.49 3.48
C GLY A 12 9.32 -7.91 2.91
N TYR A 13 9.53 -6.61 3.11
CA TYR A 13 10.67 -5.85 2.59
C TYR A 13 12.04 -6.49 2.92
N MET A 14 12.22 -6.99 4.15
CA MET A 14 13.50 -7.57 4.58
C MET A 14 13.84 -8.83 3.79
N ALA A 15 12.87 -9.72 3.57
CA ALA A 15 13.06 -10.95 2.81
C ALA A 15 13.27 -10.70 1.31
N GLU A 16 12.61 -9.67 0.75
CA GLU A 16 12.83 -9.29 -0.65
C GLU A 16 14.19 -8.61 -0.86
N MET A 17 14.69 -7.84 0.11
CA MET A 17 15.98 -7.12 -0.01
C MET A 17 17.21 -7.98 0.29
N PHE A 18 17.10 -8.88 1.27
CA PHE A 18 18.24 -9.63 1.82
C PHE A 18 17.99 -11.15 1.88
N PRO A 19 17.53 -11.80 0.80
CA PRO A 19 16.96 -13.14 0.85
C PRO A 19 17.82 -14.16 1.61
N LEU A 20 17.34 -14.55 2.80
CA LEU A 20 17.88 -15.66 3.57
C LEU A 20 17.19 -16.93 3.06
N GLU A 21 17.97 -17.78 2.40
CA GLU A 21 17.47 -19.02 1.80
C GLU A 21 17.67 -20.22 2.73
N LYS A 22 16.80 -21.22 2.56
CA LYS A 22 16.97 -22.53 3.15
C LYS A 22 18.28 -23.18 2.67
N ASP A 23 18.86 -24.03 3.53
CA ASP A 23 20.07 -24.82 3.30
C ASP A 23 21.33 -23.96 3.09
N ARG A 24 21.31 -22.71 3.58
CA ARG A 24 22.48 -21.83 3.63
C ARG A 24 23.05 -21.70 5.03
N ASP A 25 24.36 -21.50 5.09
CA ASP A 25 25.05 -21.17 6.33
C ASP A 25 25.02 -19.66 6.56
N VAL A 26 24.70 -19.26 7.78
CA VAL A 26 24.69 -17.87 8.24
C VAL A 26 25.68 -17.76 9.39
N VAL A 27 26.58 -16.77 9.29
CA VAL A 27 27.52 -16.44 10.36
C VAL A 27 26.87 -15.40 11.26
N VAL A 28 26.79 -15.71 12.55
CA VAL A 28 26.25 -14.79 13.56
C VAL A 28 27.32 -14.43 14.58
N THR A 29 27.26 -13.20 15.08
CA THR A 29 28.12 -12.69 16.15
C THR A 29 27.27 -12.48 17.41
N PRO A 30 27.13 -13.50 18.26
CA PRO A 30 26.35 -13.42 19.50
C PRO A 30 27.00 -12.47 20.52
N GLY A 31 26.19 -11.73 21.28
CA GLY A 31 26.65 -10.92 22.41
C GLY A 31 26.88 -9.43 22.12
N GLY A 32 26.53 -8.93 20.94
CA GLY A 32 26.56 -7.50 20.60
C GLY A 32 27.87 -7.05 19.93
N PRO A 33 28.00 -5.75 19.60
CA PRO A 33 29.09 -5.22 18.76
C PRO A 33 30.49 -5.33 19.36
N GLU A 34 30.61 -5.61 20.67
CA GLU A 34 31.89 -5.76 21.38
C GLU A 34 32.39 -7.21 21.42
N VAL A 35 31.54 -8.19 21.08
CA VAL A 35 31.91 -9.61 21.05
C VAL A 35 32.34 -9.99 19.63
N THR A 36 33.50 -10.62 19.48
CA THR A 36 34.11 -10.98 18.18
C THR A 36 34.03 -12.47 17.85
N LYS A 37 33.34 -13.27 18.67
CA LYS A 37 33.16 -14.71 18.39
C LYS A 37 32.08 -14.89 17.34
N GLU A 38 32.43 -15.60 16.27
CA GLU A 38 31.52 -15.98 15.20
C GLU A 38 31.04 -17.42 15.40
N GLU A 39 29.75 -17.66 15.17
CA GLU A 39 29.15 -18.99 15.13
C GLU A 39 28.48 -19.19 13.79
N THR A 40 28.73 -20.33 13.15
CA THR A 40 28.11 -20.69 11.87
C THR A 40 26.87 -21.54 12.13
N LEU A 41 25.73 -21.04 11.68
CA LEU A 41 24.41 -21.66 11.82
C LEU A 41 23.90 -22.13 10.46
N HIS A 42 23.34 -23.32 10.41
CA HIS A 42 22.78 -23.88 9.18
C HIS A 42 21.27 -23.64 9.13
N VAL A 43 20.79 -22.87 8.14
CA VAL A 43 19.38 -22.51 8.01
C VAL A 43 18.58 -23.70 7.45
N LYS A 44 17.87 -24.41 8.32
CA LYS A 44 17.08 -25.58 7.95
C LYS A 44 15.72 -25.21 7.36
N ASP A 45 15.16 -24.08 7.76
CA ASP A 45 13.86 -23.59 7.30
C ASP A 45 13.72 -22.07 7.52
N VAL A 46 12.91 -21.43 6.68
CA VAL A 46 12.64 -19.98 6.74
C VAL A 46 11.14 -19.74 6.76
N GLN A 47 10.64 -19.37 7.93
CA GLN A 47 9.23 -19.08 8.17
C GLN A 47 8.98 -17.59 8.13
N HIS A 48 8.00 -17.20 7.32
CA HIS A 48 7.65 -15.80 7.09
C HIS A 48 6.70 -15.26 8.18
N GLU A 49 6.11 -16.14 9.00
CA GLU A 49 5.22 -15.75 10.08
C GLU A 49 6.01 -15.26 11.31
N SER A 50 5.52 -14.16 11.89
CA SER A 50 6.03 -13.61 13.14
C SER A 50 5.46 -14.40 14.33
N ILE A 51 6.33 -15.10 15.07
CA ILE A 51 5.94 -15.85 16.27
C ILE A 51 6.00 -14.97 17.53
N ILE A 52 6.81 -13.91 17.49
CA ILE A 52 7.05 -12.96 18.59
C ILE A 52 6.83 -11.54 18.08
N SER A 53 6.22 -10.68 18.91
CA SER A 53 6.01 -9.27 18.58
C SER A 53 7.34 -8.53 18.46
N GLY A 54 7.47 -7.66 17.45
CA GLY A 54 8.64 -6.81 17.25
C GLY A 54 8.97 -5.90 18.45
N THR A 55 7.96 -5.56 19.26
CA THR A 55 8.12 -4.82 20.52
C THR A 55 8.96 -5.58 21.55
N VAL A 56 8.89 -6.91 21.56
CA VAL A 56 9.63 -7.77 22.50
C VAL A 56 11.08 -7.92 22.04
N THR A 57 11.30 -8.03 20.74
CA THR A 57 12.64 -8.19 20.17
C THR A 57 13.46 -6.89 20.18
N SER A 58 12.89 -5.78 20.67
CA SER A 58 13.55 -4.47 20.82
C SER A 58 14.35 -4.04 19.59
N GLY A 59 13.87 -4.36 18.40
CA GLY A 59 14.66 -4.28 17.17
C GLY A 59 13.80 -4.13 15.92
N PRO A 60 14.36 -3.55 14.84
CA PRO A 60 13.61 -3.09 13.67
C PRO A 60 13.20 -4.23 12.70
N GLY A 61 12.92 -5.44 13.21
CA GLY A 61 12.43 -6.55 12.37
C GLY A 61 13.51 -7.43 11.76
N GLY A 62 14.56 -7.75 12.51
CA GLY A 62 15.50 -8.81 12.14
C GLY A 62 14.88 -10.22 12.27
N PRO A 63 15.44 -11.23 11.58
CA PRO A 63 14.99 -12.62 11.73
C PRO A 63 15.22 -13.13 13.16
N ILE A 64 14.28 -13.92 13.65
CA ILE A 64 14.40 -14.62 14.94
C ILE A 64 14.89 -16.03 14.67
N PHE A 65 16.01 -16.39 15.29
CA PHE A 65 16.61 -17.72 15.19
C PHE A 65 16.01 -18.65 16.25
N VAL A 66 15.33 -19.70 15.81
CA VAL A 66 14.92 -20.81 16.66
C VAL A 66 16.07 -21.81 16.69
N VAL A 67 16.65 -21.98 17.87
CA VAL A 67 17.84 -22.79 18.12
C VAL A 67 17.53 -23.97 19.05
N SER A 68 18.39 -24.98 19.08
CA SER A 68 18.30 -26.08 20.06
C SER A 68 18.70 -25.61 21.46
N ASP A 69 18.22 -26.30 22.50
CA ASP A 69 18.57 -25.99 23.89
C ASP A 69 20.09 -26.01 24.12
N ALA A 70 20.80 -26.98 23.53
CA ALA A 70 22.25 -27.07 23.64
C ALA A 70 22.98 -25.87 23.00
N LEU A 71 22.51 -25.41 21.84
CA LEU A 71 23.07 -24.23 21.18
C LEU A 71 22.73 -22.95 21.94
N PHE A 72 21.52 -22.85 22.49
CA PHE A 72 21.11 -21.73 23.33
C PHE A 72 22.01 -21.59 24.55
N GLU A 73 22.22 -22.66 25.32
CA GLU A 73 23.10 -22.66 26.50
C GLU A 73 24.54 -22.27 26.14
N LYS A 74 25.05 -22.76 25.00
CA LYS A 74 26.37 -22.35 24.48
C LYS A 74 26.43 -20.84 24.20
N LEU A 75 25.45 -20.31 23.46
CA LEU A 75 25.39 -18.89 23.08
C LEU A 75 25.18 -17.97 24.29
N ALA A 76 24.43 -18.42 25.30
CA ALA A 76 24.19 -17.69 26.54
C ALA A 76 25.51 -17.37 27.28
N THR A 77 26.54 -18.20 27.14
CA THR A 77 27.86 -17.94 27.75
C THR A 77 28.61 -16.76 27.12
N TYR A 78 28.22 -16.34 25.91
CA TYR A 78 28.87 -15.23 25.19
C TYR A 78 28.25 -13.87 25.47
N SER A 79 27.08 -13.84 26.12
CA SER A 79 26.34 -12.60 26.41
C SER A 79 26.87 -11.91 27.67
N SER A 80 27.51 -10.76 27.50
CA SER A 80 27.71 -9.80 28.58
C SER A 80 26.45 -8.93 28.77
N ALA A 81 25.78 -9.12 29.92
CA ALA A 81 24.87 -8.15 30.54
C ALA A 81 23.70 -7.57 29.69
N SER A 82 22.86 -8.43 29.10
CA SER A 82 21.46 -8.04 28.83
C SER A 82 20.54 -8.74 29.84
N GLU A 83 19.55 -8.03 30.37
CA GLU A 83 18.56 -8.62 31.26
C GLU A 83 17.73 -9.66 30.49
N TRP A 84 17.67 -10.88 30.99
CA TRP A 84 16.84 -11.93 30.42
C TRP A 84 15.36 -11.60 30.66
N HIS A 85 14.62 -11.35 29.59
CA HIS A 85 13.16 -11.16 29.68
C HIS A 85 12.44 -12.48 29.41
N LYS A 86 11.79 -13.03 30.44
CA LYS A 86 10.90 -14.18 30.26
C LYS A 86 9.55 -13.70 29.73
N GLN A 87 9.21 -14.07 28.50
CA GLN A 87 7.89 -13.85 27.95
C GLN A 87 7.06 -15.13 27.98
N THR A 88 5.79 -15.02 28.36
CA THR A 88 4.79 -16.09 28.21
C THR A 88 3.75 -15.67 27.19
N SER A 89 3.62 -16.44 26.11
CA SER A 89 2.62 -16.21 25.07
C SER A 89 1.46 -17.20 25.23
N ILE A 90 0.23 -16.70 25.17
CA ILE A 90 -0.99 -17.51 25.25
C ILE A 90 -1.66 -17.51 23.89
N LYS A 91 -1.81 -18.69 23.28
CA LYS A 91 -2.56 -18.83 22.02
C LYS A 91 -4.04 -19.02 22.33
N ILE A 92 -4.85 -18.04 21.94
CA ILE A 92 -6.31 -18.12 22.05
C ILE A 92 -6.83 -19.16 21.04
N LYS A 93 -7.55 -20.19 21.52
CA LYS A 93 -8.11 -21.24 20.67
C LYS A 93 -9.34 -20.79 19.89
N ASN A 94 -10.25 -20.07 20.54
CA ASN A 94 -11.51 -19.60 19.94
C ASN A 94 -11.53 -18.08 19.82
N LYS A 95 -11.83 -17.55 18.63
CA LYS A 95 -11.93 -16.10 18.40
C LYS A 95 -13.02 -15.42 19.23
N SER A 96 -14.04 -16.15 19.68
CA SER A 96 -15.10 -15.64 20.56
C SER A 96 -14.57 -15.13 21.89
N ASP A 97 -13.46 -15.69 22.37
CA ASP A 97 -12.94 -15.44 23.71
C ASP A 97 -12.04 -14.19 23.75
N LEU A 98 -11.77 -13.60 22.57
CA LEU A 98 -10.85 -12.48 22.39
C LEU A 98 -11.29 -11.24 23.19
N GLY A 99 -12.60 -10.97 23.26
CA GLY A 99 -13.12 -9.87 24.06
C GLY A 99 -12.97 -10.06 25.57
N GLN A 100 -12.96 -11.31 26.05
CA GLN A 100 -12.70 -11.61 27.46
C GLN A 100 -11.20 -11.55 27.77
N ALA A 101 -10.37 -12.10 26.88
CA ALA A 101 -8.92 -12.05 26.99
C ALA A 101 -8.41 -10.61 27.03
N GLU A 102 -8.97 -9.73 26.19
CA GLU A 102 -8.66 -8.29 26.17
C GLU A 102 -8.94 -7.62 27.53
N LYS A 103 -10.11 -7.89 28.12
CA LYS A 103 -10.45 -7.34 29.44
C LYS A 103 -9.50 -7.79 30.53
N LEU A 104 -9.16 -9.08 30.55
CA LEU A 104 -8.20 -9.65 31.51
C LEU A 104 -6.81 -9.05 31.30
N TYR A 105 -6.40 -8.83 30.05
CA TYR A 105 -5.12 -8.20 29.72
C TYR A 105 -5.05 -6.77 30.27
N ILE A 106 -6.08 -5.95 30.02
CA ILE A 106 -6.14 -4.56 30.51
C ILE A 106 -6.11 -4.53 32.04
N GLN A 107 -6.91 -5.38 32.71
CA GLN A 107 -6.93 -5.45 34.18
C GLN A 107 -5.56 -5.80 34.77
N LEU A 108 -4.87 -6.80 34.20
CA LEU A 108 -3.54 -7.20 34.66
C LEU A 108 -2.48 -6.11 34.40
N ASN A 109 -2.62 -5.35 33.31
CA ASN A 109 -1.65 -4.32 32.95
C ASN A 109 -1.82 -3.03 33.77
N GLU A 110 -3.05 -2.65 34.11
CA GLU A 110 -3.33 -1.53 35.02
C GLU A 110 -2.70 -1.75 36.41
N GLU A 111 -2.66 -2.99 36.90
CA GLU A 111 -2.02 -3.34 38.17
C GLU A 111 -0.47 -3.32 38.10
N ASN A 112 0.13 -3.54 36.93
CA ASN A 112 1.58 -3.72 36.77
C ASN A 112 2.32 -2.56 36.09
N TYR A 113 1.63 -1.44 35.76
CA TYR A 113 2.22 -0.23 35.17
C TYR A 113 3.17 -0.45 33.97
N SER A 114 3.00 -1.53 33.20
CA SER A 114 3.82 -1.77 32.02
C SER A 114 3.17 -1.15 30.78
N ASN A 115 3.38 0.15 30.61
CA ASN A 115 2.89 0.92 29.45
C ASN A 115 3.54 0.53 28.11
N PHE A 116 4.40 -0.50 28.09
CA PHE A 116 5.24 -0.81 26.92
C PHE A 116 4.62 -1.86 25.99
N ILE A 117 3.64 -2.63 26.45
CA ILE A 117 3.01 -3.70 25.64
C ILE A 117 1.53 -3.36 25.45
N GLN A 118 1.18 -2.92 24.24
CA GLN A 118 -0.21 -2.71 23.85
C GLN A 118 -0.91 -4.04 23.57
N SER A 119 -2.20 -4.11 23.87
CA SER A 119 -2.99 -5.27 23.45
C SER A 119 -3.13 -5.31 21.93
N TYR A 120 -3.47 -6.48 21.39
CA TYR A 120 -3.74 -6.60 19.95
C TYR A 120 -4.89 -5.69 19.50
N GLU A 121 -5.96 -5.59 20.29
CA GLU A 121 -7.12 -4.75 19.93
C GLU A 121 -6.80 -3.25 20.02
N GLU A 122 -6.01 -2.83 21.00
CA GLU A 122 -5.54 -1.45 21.12
C GLU A 122 -4.64 -1.07 19.94
N ALA A 123 -3.64 -1.90 19.63
CA ALA A 123 -2.78 -1.70 18.47
C ALA A 123 -3.58 -1.69 17.16
N ARG A 124 -4.55 -2.59 17.01
CA ARG A 124 -5.44 -2.64 15.83
C ARG A 124 -6.26 -1.36 15.70
N LYS A 125 -6.90 -0.90 16.78
CA LYS A 125 -7.68 0.35 16.78
C LYS A 125 -6.80 1.56 16.49
N GLY A 126 -5.66 1.70 17.15
CA GLY A 126 -4.73 2.80 16.90
C GLY A 126 -4.22 2.84 15.45
N ASN A 127 -3.93 1.67 14.86
CA ASN A 127 -3.59 1.56 13.44
C ASN A 127 -4.76 1.97 12.54
N ILE A 128 -5.98 1.49 12.81
CA ILE A 128 -7.18 1.86 12.04
C ILE A 128 -7.46 3.37 12.12
N GLU A 129 -7.35 3.96 13.30
CA GLU A 129 -7.58 5.40 13.49
C GLU A 129 -6.55 6.23 12.72
N THR A 130 -5.26 5.91 12.89
CA THR A 130 -4.18 6.66 12.25
C THR A 130 -4.20 6.48 10.73
N LEU A 131 -4.19 5.24 10.24
CA LEU A 131 -4.18 4.94 8.81
C LEU A 131 -5.52 5.33 8.15
N GLY A 132 -6.64 5.18 8.86
CA GLY A 132 -7.96 5.54 8.37
C GLY A 132 -8.07 7.03 8.07
N ILE A 133 -7.56 7.90 8.95
CA ILE A 133 -7.51 9.34 8.72
C ILE A 133 -6.63 9.68 7.52
N THR A 134 -5.46 9.04 7.40
CA THR A 134 -4.56 9.24 6.26
C THR A 134 -5.20 8.83 4.94
N ILE A 135 -5.80 7.63 4.88
CA ILE A 135 -6.48 7.12 3.69
C ILE A 135 -7.65 8.01 3.31
N PHE A 136 -8.47 8.42 4.28
CA PHE A 136 -9.60 9.33 4.04
C PHE A 136 -9.12 10.66 3.44
N THR A 137 -8.10 11.28 4.05
CA THR A 137 -7.57 12.57 3.59
C THR A 137 -6.97 12.45 2.19
N ALA A 138 -6.18 11.40 1.94
CA ALA A 138 -5.57 11.14 0.63
C ALA A 138 -6.63 10.88 -0.45
N ALA A 139 -7.65 10.08 -0.15
CA ALA A 139 -8.73 9.77 -1.09
C ALA A 139 -9.59 11.01 -1.39
N PHE A 140 -9.95 11.78 -0.37
CA PHE A 140 -10.72 13.02 -0.52
C PHE A 140 -9.97 14.05 -1.36
N LEU A 141 -8.70 14.30 -1.03
CA LEU A 141 -7.87 15.25 -1.75
C LEU A 141 -7.60 14.78 -3.19
N GLY A 142 -7.35 13.47 -3.37
CA GLY A 142 -7.22 12.85 -4.69
C GLY A 142 -8.47 13.05 -5.54
N LEU A 143 -9.66 12.76 -5.00
CA LEU A 143 -10.93 12.98 -5.69
C LEU A 143 -11.16 14.46 -6.06
N ALA A 144 -10.82 15.39 -5.15
CA ALA A 144 -10.93 16.82 -5.39
C ALA A 144 -10.02 17.29 -6.54
N PHE A 145 -8.78 16.80 -6.60
CA PHE A 145 -7.87 17.09 -7.71
C PHE A 145 -8.34 16.47 -9.04
N LEU A 146 -8.86 15.25 -9.00
CA LEU A 146 -9.44 14.60 -10.18
C LEU A 146 -10.65 15.38 -10.72
N MET A 147 -11.56 15.82 -9.84
CA MET A 147 -12.68 16.67 -10.24
C MET A 147 -12.23 18.01 -10.80
N THR A 148 -11.24 18.65 -10.17
CA THR A 148 -10.72 19.95 -10.62
C THR A 148 -10.08 19.83 -12.00
N THR A 149 -9.19 18.85 -12.20
CA THR A 149 -8.52 18.64 -13.50
C THR A 149 -9.51 18.27 -14.61
N GLY A 150 -10.50 17.40 -14.31
CA GLY A 150 -11.58 17.09 -15.24
C GLY A 150 -12.42 18.31 -15.61
N SER A 151 -12.74 19.17 -14.63
CA SER A 151 -13.50 20.41 -14.85
C SER A 151 -12.71 21.41 -15.70
N ILE A 152 -11.42 21.58 -15.45
CA ILE A 152 -10.54 22.45 -16.26
C ILE A 152 -10.54 21.99 -17.71
N LEU A 153 -10.38 20.67 -17.95
CA LEU A 153 -10.36 20.13 -19.30
C LEU A 153 -11.72 20.30 -20.00
N TYR A 154 -12.82 20.09 -19.28
CA TYR A 154 -14.17 20.35 -19.78
C TYR A 154 -14.37 21.81 -20.18
N PHE A 155 -13.99 22.77 -19.32
CA PHE A 155 -14.11 24.20 -19.65
C PHE A 155 -13.24 24.60 -20.83
N LYS A 156 -12.05 24.01 -20.97
CA LYS A 156 -11.21 24.19 -22.15
C LYS A 156 -11.93 23.75 -23.41
N GLN A 157 -12.52 22.55 -23.42
CA GLN A 157 -13.26 22.04 -24.58
C GLN A 157 -14.50 22.88 -24.90
N MET A 158 -15.21 23.34 -23.87
CA MET A 158 -16.34 24.26 -24.02
C MET A 158 -15.91 25.58 -24.68
N SER A 159 -14.78 26.16 -24.26
CA SER A 159 -14.23 27.37 -24.86
C SER A 159 -13.81 27.15 -26.32
N GLU A 160 -13.13 26.05 -26.63
CA GLU A 160 -12.75 25.69 -28.00
C GLU A 160 -14.00 25.51 -28.90
N ALA A 161 -15.08 24.93 -28.38
CA ALA A 161 -16.33 24.76 -29.12
C ALA A 161 -16.95 26.11 -29.52
N GLU A 162 -16.96 27.09 -28.62
CA GLU A 162 -17.45 28.45 -28.92
C GLU A 162 -16.55 29.19 -29.90
N GLU A 163 -15.23 29.08 -29.76
CA GLU A 163 -14.27 29.69 -30.69
C GLU A 163 -14.43 29.16 -32.12
N GLU A 164 -14.64 27.85 -32.26
CA GLU A 164 -14.84 27.18 -33.55
C GLU A 164 -16.26 27.33 -34.13
N ARG A 165 -17.19 27.98 -33.41
CA ARG A 165 -18.60 28.14 -33.83
C ARG A 165 -18.77 28.77 -35.21
N GLY A 166 -17.95 29.77 -35.53
CA GLY A 166 -17.98 30.42 -36.86
C GLY A 166 -17.68 29.44 -37.99
N SER A 167 -16.67 28.59 -37.79
CA SER A 167 -16.29 27.53 -38.73
C SER A 167 -17.41 26.49 -38.88
N TYR A 168 -18.05 26.09 -37.79
CA TYR A 168 -19.19 25.17 -37.84
C TYR A 168 -20.38 25.78 -38.59
N THR A 169 -20.65 27.07 -38.39
CA THR A 169 -21.70 27.80 -39.14
C THR A 169 -21.44 27.77 -40.64
N ILE A 170 -20.19 27.99 -41.07
CA ILE A 170 -19.82 27.93 -42.50
C ILE A 170 -20.04 26.52 -43.05
N LEU A 171 -19.56 25.48 -42.34
CA LEU A 171 -19.75 24.08 -42.73
C LEU A 171 -21.22 23.70 -42.86
N ARG A 172 -22.07 24.17 -41.94
CA ARG A 172 -23.52 23.97 -42.00
C ARG A 172 -24.15 24.69 -43.20
N LYS A 173 -23.71 25.92 -43.52
CA LYS A 173 -24.21 26.70 -44.67
C LYS A 173 -23.84 26.10 -46.03
N ILE A 174 -22.68 25.45 -46.15
CA ILE A 174 -22.27 24.75 -47.38
C ILE A 174 -22.85 23.33 -47.49
N GLY A 175 -23.67 22.90 -46.53
CA GLY A 175 -24.48 21.67 -46.63
C GLY A 175 -24.01 20.46 -45.82
N PHE A 176 -22.99 20.58 -44.96
CA PHE A 176 -22.60 19.45 -44.10
C PHE A 176 -23.68 19.13 -43.06
N ALA A 177 -23.97 17.83 -42.87
CA ALA A 177 -24.86 17.39 -41.82
C ALA A 177 -24.15 17.46 -40.46
N GLU A 178 -24.91 17.71 -39.39
CA GLU A 178 -24.39 17.74 -38.00
C GLU A 178 -23.58 16.47 -37.67
N LYS A 179 -24.08 15.30 -38.09
CA LYS A 179 -23.41 14.01 -37.89
C LYS A 179 -21.99 13.94 -38.50
N ASP A 180 -21.77 14.61 -39.63
CA ASP A 180 -20.51 14.56 -40.36
C ASP A 180 -19.46 15.41 -39.65
N ILE A 181 -19.88 16.58 -39.13
CA ILE A 181 -19.05 17.45 -38.28
C ILE A 181 -18.74 16.74 -36.95
N MET A 182 -19.76 16.13 -36.33
CA MET A 182 -19.60 15.42 -35.05
C MET A 182 -18.61 14.26 -35.13
N LYS A 183 -18.48 13.58 -36.27
CA LYS A 183 -17.46 12.53 -36.46
C LYS A 183 -16.04 13.04 -36.21
N GLY A 184 -15.74 14.25 -36.68
CA GLY A 184 -14.46 14.92 -36.41
C GLY A 184 -14.30 15.27 -34.92
N ILE A 185 -15.37 15.79 -34.30
CA ILE A 185 -15.39 16.13 -32.87
C ILE A 185 -15.13 14.90 -32.00
N TYR A 186 -15.75 13.75 -32.29
CA TYR A 186 -15.49 12.52 -31.55
C TYR A 186 -14.00 12.15 -31.57
N MET A 187 -13.35 12.26 -32.72
CA MET A 187 -11.91 11.95 -32.84
C MET A 187 -11.05 12.98 -32.10
N LYS A 188 -11.37 14.28 -32.19
CA LYS A 188 -10.70 15.35 -31.43
C LYS A 188 -10.83 15.13 -29.93
N GLN A 189 -12.03 14.75 -29.48
CA GLN A 189 -12.33 14.50 -28.08
C GLN A 189 -11.60 13.26 -27.55
N THR A 190 -11.62 12.16 -28.31
CA THR A 190 -10.89 10.94 -27.94
C THR A 190 -9.40 11.22 -27.80
N PHE A 191 -8.81 12.07 -28.63
CA PHE A 191 -7.42 12.47 -28.48
C PHE A 191 -7.22 13.34 -27.22
N ASN A 192 -8.02 14.39 -27.05
CA ASN A 192 -7.91 15.35 -25.95
C ASN A 192 -8.10 14.71 -24.56
N PHE A 193 -8.97 13.70 -24.43
CA PHE A 193 -9.22 13.00 -23.16
C PHE A 193 -8.43 11.69 -23.06
N GLY A 194 -8.25 10.99 -24.17
CA GLY A 194 -7.61 9.67 -24.18
C GLY A 194 -6.12 9.74 -23.91
N VAL A 195 -5.41 10.73 -24.47
CA VAL A 195 -3.97 10.86 -24.23
C VAL A 195 -3.65 11.12 -22.75
N PRO A 196 -4.24 12.13 -22.07
CA PRO A 196 -4.01 12.32 -20.65
C PRO A 196 -4.46 11.14 -19.79
N LEU A 197 -5.61 10.51 -20.12
CA LEU A 197 -6.11 9.34 -19.41
C LEU A 197 -5.11 8.18 -19.45
N ILE A 198 -4.60 7.82 -20.63
CA ILE A 198 -3.64 6.72 -20.78
C ILE A 198 -2.34 7.03 -20.02
N ILE A 199 -1.82 8.26 -20.15
CA ILE A 199 -0.62 8.68 -19.42
C ILE A 199 -0.83 8.58 -17.91
N GLY A 200 -1.97 9.05 -17.41
CA GLY A 200 -2.33 8.95 -16.00
C GLY A 200 -2.42 7.51 -15.51
N LEU A 201 -3.10 6.64 -16.26
CA LEU A 201 -3.20 5.21 -15.92
C LEU A 201 -1.83 4.53 -15.89
N LEU A 202 -0.98 4.77 -16.88
CA LEU A 202 0.39 4.24 -16.89
C LEU A 202 1.18 4.76 -15.68
N HIS A 203 1.12 6.06 -15.41
CA HIS A 203 1.82 6.65 -14.27
C HIS A 203 1.36 6.04 -12.94
N SER A 204 0.05 5.88 -12.73
CA SER A 204 -0.51 5.23 -11.53
C SER A 204 -0.06 3.78 -11.38
N TYR A 205 -0.07 3.01 -12.47
CA TYR A 205 0.38 1.62 -12.45
C TYR A 205 1.87 1.52 -12.07
N PHE A 206 2.72 2.31 -12.73
CA PHE A 206 4.15 2.31 -12.45
C PHE A 206 4.47 2.79 -11.04
N ALA A 207 3.80 3.85 -10.54
CA ALA A 207 4.01 4.37 -9.20
C ALA A 207 3.70 3.31 -8.12
N VAL A 208 2.56 2.62 -8.23
CA VAL A 208 2.20 1.55 -7.28
C VAL A 208 3.13 0.35 -7.43
N LYS A 209 3.46 -0.04 -8.67
CA LYS A 209 4.37 -1.16 -8.92
C LYS A 209 5.77 -0.92 -8.37
N SER A 210 6.31 0.30 -8.49
CA SER A 210 7.60 0.66 -7.91
C SER A 210 7.55 0.72 -6.38
N GLY A 211 6.41 1.08 -5.80
CA GLY A 211 6.22 1.17 -4.36
C GLY A 211 5.90 -0.17 -3.67
N TRP A 212 5.55 -1.21 -4.43
CA TRP A 212 5.08 -2.50 -3.88
C TRP A 212 6.04 -3.10 -2.84
N PHE A 213 7.33 -3.06 -3.14
CA PHE A 213 8.40 -3.53 -2.27
C PHE A 213 8.48 -2.75 -0.93
N LEU A 214 8.14 -1.45 -0.93
CA LEU A 214 8.18 -0.62 0.27
C LEU A 214 7.01 -0.87 1.22
N PHE A 215 5.84 -1.23 0.67
CA PHE A 215 4.62 -1.36 1.46
C PHE A 215 4.33 -2.78 1.92
N GLY A 216 5.05 -3.80 1.39
CA GLY A 216 4.95 -5.20 1.83
C GLY A 216 3.53 -5.77 1.83
N SER A 217 2.61 -5.15 1.08
CA SER A 217 1.17 -5.40 1.13
C SER A 217 0.56 -5.33 -0.26
N GLU A 218 -0.56 -6.04 -0.44
CA GLU A 218 -1.23 -6.10 -1.73
C GLU A 218 -2.03 -4.81 -2.03
N LEU A 219 -1.43 -3.88 -2.76
CA LEU A 219 -2.05 -2.61 -3.19
C LEU A 219 -2.83 -2.72 -4.52
N THR A 220 -3.07 -3.94 -5.01
CA THR A 220 -3.76 -4.22 -6.28
C THR A 220 -5.21 -3.74 -6.26
N ALA A 221 -5.97 -4.06 -5.21
CA ALA A 221 -7.37 -3.68 -5.10
C ALA A 221 -7.56 -2.16 -5.01
N PRO A 222 -6.86 -1.42 -4.11
CA PRO A 222 -6.94 0.05 -4.07
C PRO A 222 -6.55 0.72 -5.40
N LEU A 223 -5.53 0.20 -6.09
CA LEU A 223 -5.10 0.70 -7.39
C LEU A 223 -6.24 0.62 -8.42
N TRP A 224 -6.86 -0.54 -8.57
CA TRP A 224 -7.94 -0.73 -9.53
C TRP A 224 -9.15 0.15 -9.21
N ILE A 225 -9.50 0.31 -7.93
CA ILE A 225 -10.58 1.20 -7.50
C ILE A 225 -10.28 2.65 -7.93
N ALA A 226 -9.07 3.14 -7.65
CA ALA A 226 -8.67 4.50 -8.02
C ALA A 226 -8.66 4.72 -9.54
N MET A 227 -8.13 3.75 -10.31
CA MET A 227 -8.13 3.79 -11.78
C MET A 227 -9.54 3.80 -12.36
N CYS A 228 -10.45 2.99 -11.82
CA CYS A 228 -11.85 2.98 -12.24
C CYS A 228 -12.53 4.33 -11.99
N CYS A 229 -12.32 4.93 -10.81
CA CYS A 229 -12.81 6.28 -10.51
C CYS A 229 -12.23 7.33 -11.49
N TYR A 230 -10.95 7.24 -11.81
CA TYR A 230 -10.28 8.14 -12.75
C TYR A 230 -10.88 8.04 -14.16
N ILE A 231 -11.04 6.81 -14.67
CA ILE A 231 -11.68 6.54 -15.96
C ILE A 231 -13.12 7.06 -15.98
N ALA A 232 -13.89 6.78 -14.92
CA ALA A 232 -15.29 7.21 -14.82
C ALA A 232 -15.42 8.73 -14.86
N LEU A 233 -14.59 9.47 -14.10
CA LEU A 233 -14.59 10.93 -14.12
C LEU A 233 -14.22 11.49 -15.49
N TYR A 234 -13.16 10.96 -16.12
CA TYR A 234 -12.77 11.40 -17.47
C TYR A 234 -13.86 11.11 -18.50
N ALA A 235 -14.52 9.96 -18.42
CA ALA A 235 -15.64 9.61 -19.29
C ALA A 235 -16.82 10.57 -19.11
N ILE A 236 -17.18 10.93 -17.87
CA ILE A 236 -18.24 11.91 -17.59
C ILE A 236 -17.93 13.25 -18.26
N PHE A 237 -16.74 13.82 -18.02
CA PHE A 237 -16.37 15.11 -18.61
C PHE A 237 -16.22 15.04 -20.14
N ALA A 238 -15.76 13.92 -20.70
CA ALA A 238 -15.73 13.70 -22.14
C ALA A 238 -17.14 13.71 -22.75
N VAL A 239 -18.10 12.99 -22.14
CA VAL A 239 -19.50 12.96 -22.59
C VAL A 239 -20.14 14.34 -22.50
N LEU A 240 -19.92 15.06 -21.40
CA LEU A 240 -20.40 16.43 -21.25
C LEU A 240 -19.84 17.36 -22.32
N SER A 241 -18.54 17.25 -22.63
CA SER A 241 -17.88 18.06 -23.66
C SER A 241 -18.46 17.77 -25.06
N VAL A 242 -18.62 16.50 -25.43
CA VAL A 242 -19.27 16.10 -26.70
C VAL A 242 -20.68 16.66 -26.79
N GLY A 243 -21.45 16.56 -25.71
CA GLY A 243 -22.80 17.13 -25.62
C GLY A 243 -22.80 18.64 -25.85
N TYR A 244 -21.80 19.34 -25.31
CA TYR A 244 -21.62 20.77 -25.51
C TYR A 244 -21.30 21.12 -26.97
N TYR A 245 -20.32 20.46 -27.60
CA TYR A 245 -20.02 20.66 -29.02
C TYR A 245 -21.25 20.42 -29.91
N LYS A 246 -22.02 19.35 -29.63
CA LYS A 246 -23.26 19.05 -30.37
C LYS A 246 -24.27 20.20 -30.26
N LYS A 247 -24.43 20.77 -29.06
CA LYS A 247 -25.29 21.94 -28.84
C LYS A 247 -24.84 23.13 -29.68
N VAL A 248 -23.55 23.48 -29.63
CA VAL A 248 -22.99 24.63 -30.39
C VAL A 248 -23.20 24.45 -31.90
N ILE A 249 -22.92 23.26 -32.44
CA ILE A 249 -23.10 22.96 -33.87
C ILE A 249 -24.58 23.07 -34.28
N ARG A 250 -25.51 22.62 -33.42
CA ARG A 250 -26.95 22.71 -33.68
C ARG A 250 -27.44 24.16 -33.67
N GLU A 251 -26.86 25.01 -32.80
CA GLU A 251 -27.17 26.44 -32.69
C GLU A 251 -26.40 27.31 -33.72
N SER A 252 -25.65 26.70 -34.63
CA SER A 252 -24.87 27.39 -35.67
C SER A 252 -25.65 27.59 -36.98
N LEU A 253 -26.96 27.85 -36.88
CA LEU A 253 -27.89 28.07 -38.00
C LEU A 253 -28.92 29.15 -37.68
#